data_AF-A0A3D5WL46-F1
#
_entry.id   AF-A0A3D5WL46-F1
#
_cell.length_a   1.000
_cell.length_b   1.000
_cell.length_c   1.000
_cell.angle_alpha   90.00
_cell.angle_beta   90.00
_cell.angle_gamma   90.00
#
_symmetry.space_group_name_H-M   'P 1'
#
loop_
_entity.id
_entity.type
_entity.pdbx_description
1 polymer ?
#
loop_
_entity_poly.entity_id
_entity_poly.type
_entity_poly.pdbx_seq_one_letter_code
_entity_poly.pdbx_strand_id
1 'polypeptide(L)'
;MRGTRIRGLMQAMLRVGVIGFGGGNALIPVMEKEFVTKKPYVTKEEYDEAVLAASITPGALPVEIACGIGRKYGRACMLLAASLVALPGAVATVALLAMMEHIDEQTIRWLSVFTKAV
;
A
#
# COMPACT_ATOMS: atom_id res chain seq x y z
N MET A 1 -15.05 12.24 -19.54
CA MET A 1 -14.09 11.12 -19.74
C MET A 1 -12.93 11.06 -18.71
N ARG A 2 -12.60 12.13 -17.97
CA ARG A 2 -11.58 12.08 -16.87
C ARG A 2 -12.04 11.32 -15.61
N GLY A 3 -13.33 11.33 -15.28
CA GLY A 3 -13.85 10.77 -14.03
C GLY A 3 -13.72 9.24 -13.89
N THR A 4 -13.88 8.48 -14.98
CA THR A 4 -13.71 7.01 -14.98
C THR A 4 -12.26 6.60 -14.76
N ARG A 5 -11.29 7.40 -15.26
CA ARG A 5 -9.86 7.13 -15.10
C ARG A 5 -9.42 7.32 -13.64
N ILE A 6 -9.89 8.38 -12.98
CA ILE A 6 -9.58 8.65 -11.56
C ILE A 6 -10.13 7.53 -10.65
N ARG A 7 -11.39 7.12 -10.87
CA ARG A 7 -11.98 6.02 -10.09
C ARG A 7 -11.19 4.71 -10.24
N GLY A 8 -10.76 4.39 -11.46
CA GLY A 8 -9.94 3.21 -11.72
C GLY A 8 -8.56 3.28 -11.05
N LEU A 9 -7.93 4.46 -11.05
CA LEU A 9 -6.66 4.68 -10.36
C LEU A 9 -6.81 4.50 -8.84
N MET A 10 -7.86 5.07 -8.23
CA MET A 10 -8.11 4.92 -6.80
C MET A 10 -8.36 3.45 -6.40
N GLN A 11 -9.09 2.70 -7.24
CA GLN A 11 -9.25 1.26 -7.04
C GLN A 11 -7.92 0.50 -7.15
N ALA A 12 -7.04 0.90 -8.07
CA ALA A 12 -5.71 0.31 -8.20
C ALA A 12 -4.84 0.63 -6.97
N MET A 13 -4.89 1.87 -6.45
CA MET A 13 -4.19 2.28 -5.22
C MET A 13 -4.66 1.46 -4.02
N LEU A 14 -5.97 1.28 -3.85
CA LEU A 14 -6.52 0.43 -2.80
C LEU A 14 -6.05 -1.02 -2.93
N ARG A 15 -6.06 -1.56 -4.15
CA ARG A 15 -5.58 -2.93 -4.42
C ARG A 15 -4.10 -3.07 -4.08
N VAL A 16 -3.26 -2.10 -4.44
CA VAL A 16 -1.85 -2.08 -4.05
C VAL A 16 -1.70 -2.01 -2.53
N GLY A 17 -2.51 -1.22 -1.83
CA GLY A 17 -2.51 -1.17 -0.37
C GLY A 17 -2.85 -2.50 0.31
N VAL A 18 -3.74 -3.30 -0.29
CA VAL A 18 -4.10 -4.64 0.20
C VAL A 18 -3.03 -5.68 -0.15
N ILE A 19 -2.45 -5.61 -1.35
CA ILE A 19 -1.44 -6.56 -1.84
C ILE A 19 -0.05 -6.23 -1.29
N GLY A 20 0.14 -5.04 -0.69
CA GLY A 20 1.39 -4.39 -0.29
C GLY A 20 2.28 -5.12 0.71
N PHE A 21 2.59 -6.38 0.44
CA PHE A 21 3.47 -7.24 1.20
C PHE A 21 4.77 -7.43 0.41
N GLY A 22 5.92 -7.27 1.08
CA GLY A 22 7.25 -7.41 0.45
C GLY A 22 8.20 -6.21 0.61
N GLY A 23 7.79 -5.15 1.31
CA GLY A 23 8.62 -3.96 1.54
C GLY A 23 8.60 -2.95 0.38
N GLY A 24 9.16 -1.75 0.60
CA GLY A 24 9.05 -0.62 -0.32
C GLY A 24 9.59 -0.90 -1.73
N ASN A 25 10.75 -1.54 -1.84
CA ASN A 25 11.40 -1.81 -3.14
C ASN A 25 10.69 -2.88 -3.98
N ALA A 26 10.06 -3.86 -3.34
CA ALA A 26 9.29 -4.89 -4.05
C ALA A 26 7.99 -4.31 -4.64
N LEU A 27 7.47 -3.24 -4.04
CA LEU A 27 6.23 -2.60 -4.47
C LEU A 27 6.38 -1.70 -5.69
N ILE A 28 7.58 -1.19 -5.98
CA ILE A 28 7.84 -0.36 -7.16
C ILE A 28 7.45 -1.07 -8.47
N PRO A 29 7.95 -2.28 -8.80
CA PRO A 29 7.55 -2.95 -10.05
C PRO A 29 6.09 -3.39 -10.05
N VAL A 30 5.50 -3.66 -8.88
CA VAL A 30 4.07 -4.01 -8.75
C VAL A 30 3.19 -2.80 -9.09
N MET A 31 3.55 -1.64 -8.55
CA MET A 31 2.86 -0.37 -8.80
C MET A 31 3.02 0.08 -10.25
N GLU A 32 4.22 -0.03 -10.83
CA GLU A 32 4.46 0.25 -12.26
C GLU A 32 3.55 -0.62 -13.13
N LYS A 33 3.49 -1.92 -12.85
CA LYS A 33 2.64 -2.86 -13.59
C LYS A 33 1.16 -2.49 -13.48
N GLU A 34 0.65 -2.11 -12.31
CA GLU A 34 -0.77 -1.76 -12.13
C GLU A 34 -1.14 -0.37 -12.70
N PHE A 35 -0.24 0.62 -12.62
CA PHE A 35 -0.54 2.01 -12.99
C PHE A 35 -0.13 2.42 -14.40
N VAL A 36 0.85 1.71 -14.97
CA VAL A 36 1.42 2.00 -16.29
C VAL A 36 1.05 0.87 -17.26
N THR A 37 1.39 -0.38 -16.95
CA THR A 37 1.30 -1.50 -17.91
C THR A 37 -0.12 -2.04 -18.09
N LYS A 38 -0.81 -2.42 -16.99
CA LYS A 38 -2.15 -3.04 -17.06
C LYS A 38 -3.19 -2.05 -17.57
N LYS A 39 -3.12 -0.82 -17.08
CA LYS A 39 -3.98 0.30 -17.44
C LYS A 39 -3.14 1.57 -17.38
N PRO A 40 -2.95 2.31 -18.47
CA PRO A 40 -2.11 3.50 -18.50
C PRO A 40 -2.84 4.68 -17.85
N TYR A 41 -2.91 4.67 -16.52
CA TYR A 41 -3.46 5.78 -15.75
C TYR A 41 -2.48 6.96 -15.70
N VAL A 42 -1.18 6.64 -15.72
CA VAL A 42 -0.04 7.55 -15.79
C VAL A 42 0.97 7.00 -16.82
N THR A 43 1.80 7.88 -17.39
CA THR A 43 2.91 7.43 -18.25
C THR A 43 4.07 6.89 -17.40
N LYS A 44 5.02 6.22 -18.06
CA LYS A 44 6.20 5.70 -17.38
C LYS A 44 7.06 6.82 -16.80
N GLU A 45 7.25 7.90 -17.56
CA GLU A 45 8.01 9.08 -17.13
C GLU A 45 7.38 9.72 -15.90
N GLU A 46 6.04 9.83 -15.90
CA GLU A 46 5.29 10.34 -14.76
C GLU A 46 5.40 9.47 -13.51
N TYR A 47 5.50 8.16 -13.70
CA TYR A 47 5.70 7.21 -12.62
C TYR A 47 7.13 7.29 -12.07
N ASP A 48 8.14 7.32 -12.95
CA ASP A 48 9.55 7.39 -12.59
C ASP A 48 9.87 8.69 -11.83
N GLU A 49 9.28 9.82 -12.23
CA GLU A 49 9.36 11.08 -11.48
C GLU A 49 8.81 10.95 -10.04
N ALA A 50 7.68 10.25 -9.87
CA ALA A 50 7.08 10.02 -8.56
C ALA A 50 7.94 9.08 -7.70
N VAL A 51 8.55 8.06 -8.30
CA VAL A 51 9.49 7.14 -7.63
C VAL A 51 10.75 7.87 -7.20
N LEU A 52 11.32 8.72 -8.05
CA LEU A 52 12.48 9.55 -7.72
C LEU A 52 12.17 10.48 -6.55
N ALA A 53 11.04 11.17 -6.59
CA ALA A 53 10.61 12.05 -5.50
C ALA A 53 10.42 11.28 -4.18
N ALA A 54 9.79 10.11 -4.23
CA ALA A 54 9.61 9.24 -3.07
C ALA A 54 10.93 8.66 -2.53
N SER A 55 11.92 8.43 -3.39
CA SER A 55 13.22 7.88 -2.95
C SER A 55 14.09 8.90 -2.22
N ILE A 56 13.87 10.19 -2.47
CA ILE A 56 14.60 11.29 -1.83
C ILE A 56 13.90 11.73 -0.53
N THR A 57 12.60 11.48 -0.41
CA THR A 57 11.81 11.87 0.76
C THR A 57 11.83 10.75 1.80
N PRO A 58 12.07 11.04 3.09
CA PRO A 58 12.01 10.00 4.11
C PRO A 58 10.56 9.62 4.41
N GLY A 59 10.18 8.38 4.13
CA GLY A 59 8.82 7.91 4.40
C GLY A 59 8.51 6.51 3.89
N ALA A 60 7.22 6.19 3.86
CA ALA A 60 6.74 4.94 3.29
C ALA A 60 6.67 5.06 1.76
N LEU A 61 7.68 4.52 1.08
CA LEU A 61 7.86 4.62 -0.37
C LEU A 61 6.56 4.42 -1.20
N PRO A 62 5.74 3.36 -0.96
CA PRO A 62 4.51 3.16 -1.73
C PRO A 62 3.47 4.28 -1.52
N VAL A 63 3.38 4.82 -0.30
CA VAL A 63 2.45 5.90 0.04
C VAL A 63 2.87 7.19 -0.66
N GLU A 64 4.17 7.47 -0.72
CA GLU A 64 4.72 8.65 -1.38
C GLU A 64 4.58 8.60 -2.90
N ILE A 65 4.82 7.44 -3.53
CA ILE A 65 4.56 7.24 -4.96
C ILE A 65 3.08 7.49 -5.27
N ALA A 66 2.17 6.93 -4.47
CA ALA A 66 0.74 7.15 -4.61
C ALA A 66 0.34 8.63 -4.42
N CYS A 67 0.96 9.31 -3.46
CA CYS A 67 0.79 10.74 -3.20
C CYS A 67 1.24 11.58 -4.40
N GLY A 68 2.43 11.31 -4.94
CA GLY A 68 2.98 11.99 -6.12
C GLY A 68 2.09 11.84 -7.35
N ILE A 69 1.61 10.62 -7.61
CA ILE A 69 0.66 10.33 -8.69
C ILE A 69 -0.69 11.02 -8.43
N GLY A 70 -1.22 10.93 -7.21
CA GLY A 70 -2.50 11.52 -6.82
C GLY A 70 -2.52 13.04 -6.90
N ARG A 71 -1.38 13.70 -6.65
CA ARG A 71 -1.21 15.17 -6.73
C ARG A 71 -1.54 15.72 -8.11
N LYS A 72 -1.30 14.97 -9.19
CA LYS A 72 -1.66 15.37 -10.57
C LYS A 72 -3.16 15.58 -10.76
N TYR A 73 -3.97 14.89 -9.96
CA TYR A 73 -5.42 14.96 -10.00
C TYR A 73 -6.00 15.90 -8.91
N GLY A 74 -5.14 16.62 -8.19
CA GLY A 74 -5.49 17.62 -7.17
C GLY A 74 -5.16 17.21 -5.74
N ARG A 75 -5.17 18.19 -4.82
CA ARG A 75 -4.81 18.01 -3.39
C ARG A 75 -5.69 17.00 -2.67
N ALA A 76 -6.98 16.94 -3.01
CA ALA A 76 -7.89 15.96 -2.44
C ALA A 76 -7.54 14.52 -2.88
N CYS A 77 -7.19 14.33 -4.16
CA CYS A 77 -6.79 13.04 -4.70
C CYS A 77 -5.45 12.56 -4.13
N MET A 78 -4.54 13.50 -3.83
CA MET A 78 -3.27 13.23 -3.17
C MET A 78 -3.48 12.60 -1.78
N LEU A 79 -4.29 13.23 -0.93
CA LEU A 79 -4.61 12.72 0.40
C LEU A 79 -5.34 11.38 0.31
N LEU A 80 -6.32 11.28 -0.59
CA LEU A 80 -7.08 10.05 -0.79
C LEU A 80 -6.19 8.89 -1.25
N ALA A 81 -5.28 9.12 -2.21
CA ALA A 81 -4.36 8.09 -2.69
C ALA A 81 -3.43 7.59 -1.58
N ALA A 82 -2.89 8.51 -0.77
CA ALA A 82 -2.06 8.16 0.38
C ALA A 82 -2.84 7.31 1.40
N SER A 83 -4.06 7.72 1.74
CA SER A 83 -4.94 6.97 2.65
C SER A 83 -5.31 5.59 2.10
N LEU A 84 -5.63 5.47 0.82
CA LEU A 84 -6.02 4.19 0.22
C LEU A 84 -4.88 3.16 0.18
N VAL A 85 -3.63 3.62 0.09
CA VAL A 85 -2.45 2.74 0.15
C VAL A 85 -2.09 2.40 1.60
N ALA A 86 -2.19 3.37 2.53
CA ALA A 86 -1.76 3.17 3.93
C ALA A 86 -2.80 2.48 4.82
N LEU A 87 -4.10 2.82 4.67
CA LEU A 87 -5.17 2.35 5.55
C LEU A 87 -5.34 0.82 5.56
N PRO A 88 -5.31 0.10 4.42
CA PRO A 88 -5.52 -1.35 4.44
C PRO A 88 -4.49 -2.07 5.30
N GLY A 89 -3.22 -1.68 5.21
CA GLY A 89 -2.15 -2.23 6.04
C GLY A 89 -2.36 -1.91 7.52
N ALA A 90 -2.65 -0.65 7.85
CA ALA A 90 -2.91 -0.23 9.22
C ALA A 90 -4.10 -0.97 9.85
N VAL A 91 -5.21 -1.09 9.12
CA VAL A 91 -6.40 -1.83 9.55
C VAL A 91 -6.09 -3.31 9.72
N ALA A 92 -5.34 -3.92 8.80
CA ALA A 92 -4.95 -5.32 8.91
C ALA A 92 -4.08 -5.57 10.16
N THR A 93 -3.13 -4.69 10.46
CA THR A 93 -2.30 -4.79 11.67
C THR A 93 -3.14 -4.66 12.95
N VAL A 94 -4.03 -3.66 13.02
CA VAL A 94 -4.92 -3.48 14.18
C VAL A 94 -5.87 -4.67 14.35
N ALA A 95 -6.44 -5.16 13.25
CA ALA A 95 -7.31 -6.33 13.26
C ALA A 95 -6.57 -7.58 13.75
N LEU A 96 -5.35 -7.83 13.27
CA LEU A 96 -4.51 -8.94 13.73
C LEU A 96 -4.20 -8.83 15.23
N LEU A 97 -3.84 -7.64 15.73
CA LEU A 97 -3.58 -7.42 17.15
C LEU A 97 -4.83 -7.67 18.00
N ALA A 98 -5.99 -7.14 17.58
CA ALA A 98 -7.26 -7.38 18.27
C ALA A 98 -7.66 -8.86 18.26
N MET A 99 -7.38 -9.58 17.16
CA MET A 99 -7.59 -11.03 17.10
C MET A 99 -6.66 -11.77 18.05
N MET A 100 -5.39 -11.38 18.15
CA MET A 100 -4.43 -11.99 19.07
C MET A 100 -4.82 -11.80 20.53
N GLU A 101 -5.38 -10.64 20.90
CA GLU A 101 -5.86 -10.37 22.25
C GLU A 101 -7.07 -11.25 22.65
N HIS A 102 -7.87 -11.66 21.66
CA HIS A 102 -9.01 -12.56 21.89
C HIS A 102 -8.61 -14.05 21.93
N ILE A 103 -7.34 -14.37 21.68
CA ILE A 103 -6.81 -15.75 21.79
C ILE A 103 -6.39 -16.00 23.24
N ASP A 104 -7.08 -16.94 23.88
CA ASP A 104 -6.94 -17.32 25.29
C ASP A 104 -5.51 -17.78 25.67
N GLU A 105 -5.09 -17.51 26.92
CA GLU A 105 -3.77 -17.88 27.49
C GLU A 105 -3.43 -19.36 27.28
N GLN A 106 -4.44 -20.23 27.22
CA GLN A 106 -4.28 -21.66 27.03
C GLN A 106 -3.65 -22.02 25.66
N THR A 107 -3.91 -21.24 24.60
CA THR A 107 -3.31 -21.43 23.26
C THR A 107 -1.87 -20.94 23.22
N ILE A 108 -1.56 -19.82 23.88
CA ILE A 108 -0.19 -19.29 24.03
C ILE A 108 0.67 -20.29 24.80
N ARG A 109 0.11 -20.92 25.84
CA ARG A 109 0.80 -21.96 26.62
C ARG A 109 1.06 -23.22 25.81
N TRP A 110 0.11 -23.71 25.01
CA TRP A 110 0.32 -24.83 24.08
C TRP A 110 1.39 -24.51 23.02
N LEU A 111 1.39 -23.32 22.43
CA LEU A 111 2.42 -22.88 21.48
C LEU A 111 3.81 -22.81 22.12
N SER A 112 3.91 -22.34 23.37
CA SER A 112 5.19 -22.28 24.08
C SER A 112 5.81 -23.66 24.38
N VAL A 113 4.99 -24.71 24.46
CA VAL A 113 5.48 -26.11 24.59
C VAL A 113 6.12 -26.57 23.28
N PHE A 114 5.54 -26.23 22.13
CA PHE A 114 6.15 -26.52 20.83
C PHE A 114 7.41 -25.70 20.58
N THR A 115 7.45 -24.43 21.01
CA THR A 115 8.65 -23.57 20.86
C THR A 115 9.79 -23.95 21.80
N LYS A 116 9.51 -24.52 22.99
CA LYS A 116 10.55 -25.03 23.91
C LYS A 116 11.07 -26.43 23.54
N ALA A 117 10.42 -27.11 22.60
CA ALA A 117 10.80 -28.47 22.17
C ALA A 117 11.72 -28.49 20.93
N VAL A 118 12.10 -27.31 20.41
CA VAL A 118 13.13 -27.10 19.38
C VAL A 118 14.31 -26.38 20.02
#